data_AF-A0A950XAC0-F1
#
_entry.id   AF-A0A950XAC0-F1
#
_cell.length_a   1.000
_cell.length_b   1.000
_cell.length_c   1.000
_cell.angle_alpha   90.00
_cell.angle_beta   90.00
_cell.angle_gamma   90.00
#
_symmetry.space_group_name_H-M   'P 1'
#
loop_
_entity.id
_entity.type
_entity.pdbx_description
1 polymer ?
#
loop_
_entity_poly.entity_id
_entity_poly.type
_entity_poly.pdbx_seq_one_letter_code
_entity_poly.pdbx_strand_id
1 'polypeptide(L)'
;MQQRCTCGAILPEDARFCHKCGKPQFDEDIARLKAQEADIPAAAPPPAQRSLPDSSGISFKNSRAVLISVLVAGAAFLGSGAAALISPLLWPLVLMAAGFIAVVLYRSNSAEPLTTAAGARLGWMTGLCLFAVFAVVATVVSIYLASPAGSDIVKQLQSMPQFAKVSIGNPHDVMMNILVSAIPTFFMVTLLPGLGGMLGAKLSARGRHS
;
A
#
# COMPACT_ATOMS: atom_id res chain seq x y z
N MET A 1 61.34 4.78 -40.95
CA MET A 1 62.35 3.69 -40.74
C MET A 1 61.56 2.44 -40.42
N GLN A 2 61.63 1.38 -41.22
CA GLN A 2 60.77 0.19 -41.04
C GLN A 2 61.02 -0.46 -39.68
N GLN A 3 60.01 -0.42 -38.80
CA GLN A 3 60.12 -0.99 -37.47
C GLN A 3 59.96 -2.51 -37.54
N ARG A 4 60.96 -3.24 -37.03
CA ARG A 4 60.90 -4.69 -36.88
C ARG A 4 60.51 -5.03 -35.44
N CYS A 5 59.52 -5.90 -35.28
CA CYS A 5 59.23 -6.47 -33.97
C CYS A 5 60.32 -7.48 -33.59
N THR A 6 60.53 -7.67 -32.28
CA THR A 6 61.37 -8.73 -31.69
C THR A 6 61.06 -10.14 -32.20
N CYS A 7 59.87 -10.41 -32.77
CA CYS A 7 59.55 -11.69 -33.39
C CYS A 7 60.04 -11.83 -34.85
N GLY A 8 60.75 -10.83 -35.37
CA GLY A 8 61.30 -10.79 -36.73
C GLY A 8 60.33 -10.32 -37.82
N ALA A 9 59.09 -9.95 -37.49
CA ALA A 9 58.13 -9.42 -38.46
C ALA A 9 58.41 -7.95 -38.79
N ILE A 10 58.26 -7.58 -40.07
CA ILE A 10 58.32 -6.19 -40.54
C ILE A 10 56.95 -5.57 -40.37
N LEU A 11 56.85 -4.46 -39.64
CA LEU A 11 55.56 -3.81 -39.36
C LEU A 11 55.35 -2.57 -40.24
N PRO A 12 54.09 -2.32 -40.67
CA PRO A 12 53.66 -1.02 -41.17
C PRO A 12 53.92 0.09 -40.15
N GLU A 13 54.15 1.33 -40.61
CA GLU A 13 54.61 2.43 -39.74
C GLU A 13 53.64 2.81 -38.60
N ASP A 14 52.36 2.41 -38.65
CA ASP A 14 51.34 2.68 -37.62
C ASP A 14 50.76 1.41 -36.94
N ALA A 15 51.44 0.27 -37.02
CA ALA A 15 50.91 -0.97 -36.47
C ALA A 15 50.97 -1.02 -34.93
N ARG A 16 49.83 -0.78 -34.26
CA ARG A 16 49.70 -0.82 -32.79
C ARG A 16 50.05 -2.17 -32.17
N PHE A 17 49.78 -3.25 -32.90
CA PHE A 17 50.10 -4.63 -32.50
C PHE A 17 50.82 -5.35 -33.65
N CYS A 18 51.73 -6.25 -33.30
CA CYS A 18 52.33 -7.13 -34.30
C CYS A 18 51.29 -8.13 -34.84
N HIS A 19 51.08 -8.12 -36.16
CA HIS A 19 50.19 -9.08 -36.83
C HIS A 19 50.63 -10.55 -36.68
N LYS A 20 51.91 -10.81 -36.36
CA LYS A 20 52.45 -12.17 -36.25
C LYS A 20 52.50 -12.71 -34.82
N CYS A 21 52.80 -11.87 -33.83
CA CYS A 21 52.97 -12.31 -32.44
C CYS A 21 52.05 -11.60 -31.43
N GLY A 22 51.23 -10.64 -31.87
CA GLY A 22 50.30 -9.89 -31.01
C GLY A 22 50.96 -8.90 -30.05
N LYS A 23 52.29 -8.74 -30.07
CA LYS A 23 52.99 -7.84 -29.14
C LYS A 23 52.62 -6.37 -29.44
N PRO A 24 52.20 -5.58 -28.44
CA PRO A 24 52.04 -4.13 -28.59
C PRO A 24 53.39 -3.49 -28.87
N GLN A 25 53.45 -2.50 -29.78
CA GLN A 25 54.70 -1.80 -30.11
C GLN A 25 54.88 -0.48 -29.36
N PHE A 26 53.78 0.10 -28.89
CA PHE A 26 53.76 1.40 -28.22
C PHE A 26 53.47 1.22 -26.72
N ASP A 27 54.38 0.51 -26.03
CA ASP A 27 54.29 0.35 -24.57
C ASP A 27 54.32 1.73 -23.86
N GLU A 28 54.99 2.72 -24.45
CA GLU A 28 55.02 4.10 -23.97
C GLU A 28 53.67 4.81 -24.09
N ASP A 29 52.90 4.58 -25.17
CA ASP A 29 51.57 5.16 -25.34
C ASP A 29 50.56 4.52 -24.37
N ILE A 30 50.68 3.21 -24.10
CA ILE A 30 49.87 2.52 -23.09
C ILE A 30 50.20 3.06 -21.69
N ALA A 31 51.48 3.29 -21.38
CA ALA A 31 51.90 3.89 -20.12
C ALA A 31 51.38 5.33 -19.98
N ARG A 32 51.42 6.12 -21.07
CA ARG A 32 50.91 7.49 -21.10
C ARG A 32 49.39 7.55 -20.94
N LEU A 33 48.65 6.64 -21.57
CA LEU A 33 47.20 6.52 -21.42
C LEU A 33 46.82 6.06 -20.00
N LYS A 34 47.56 5.11 -19.41
CA LYS A 34 47.38 4.71 -18.01
C LYS A 34 47.67 5.84 -17.02
N ALA A 35 48.71 6.63 -17.27
CA ALA A 35 49.03 7.80 -16.45
C ALA A 35 47.94 8.88 -16.57
N GLN A 36 47.37 9.06 -17.77
CA GLN A 36 46.29 10.02 -18.02
C GLN A 36 44.96 9.60 -17.37
N GLU A 37 44.68 8.30 -17.25
CA GLU A 37 43.51 7.78 -16.52
C GLU A 37 43.68 7.88 -14.99
N ALA A 38 44.91 7.85 -14.49
CA ALA A 38 45.23 8.04 -13.07
C ALA A 38 45.11 9.51 -12.61
N ASP A 39 45.10 10.46 -13.55
CA ASP A 39 45.08 11.90 -13.27
C ASP A 39 43.69 12.53 -13.50
N ILE A 40 42.65 11.72 -13.71
CA ILE A 40 41.26 12.18 -13.64
C ILE A 40 40.99 12.44 -12.14
N PRO A 41 40.76 13.69 -11.70
CA PRO A 41 40.36 13.94 -10.33
C PRO A 41 39.10 13.13 -10.08
N ALA A 42 39.14 12.23 -9.09
CA ALA A 42 37.97 11.44 -8.70
C ALA A 42 36.79 12.41 -8.58
N ALA A 43 35.86 12.35 -9.54
CA ALA A 43 34.69 13.19 -9.54
C ALA A 43 34.07 13.01 -8.16
N ALA A 44 33.90 14.12 -7.44
CA ALA A 44 33.24 14.10 -6.14
C ALA A 44 32.00 13.23 -6.28
N PRO A 45 31.76 12.27 -5.35
CA PRO A 45 30.62 11.38 -5.45
C PRO A 45 29.39 12.25 -5.75
N PRO A 46 28.60 11.93 -6.79
CA PRO A 46 27.42 12.70 -7.11
C PRO A 46 26.67 12.93 -5.81
N PRO A 47 26.24 14.18 -5.51
CA PRO A 47 25.60 14.50 -4.24
C PRO A 47 24.55 13.43 -4.02
N ALA A 48 24.72 12.64 -2.96
CA ALA A 48 23.91 11.47 -2.69
C ALA A 48 22.47 11.89 -2.98
N GLN A 49 21.89 11.37 -4.06
CA GLN A 49 20.48 11.56 -4.31
C GLN A 49 19.86 11.11 -3.01
N ARG A 50 19.31 12.05 -2.23
CA ARG A 50 18.49 11.72 -1.09
C ARG A 50 17.42 10.84 -1.71
N SER A 51 17.56 9.53 -1.51
CA SER A 51 16.47 8.60 -1.70
C SER A 51 15.30 9.30 -1.03
N LEU A 52 14.29 9.67 -1.84
CA LEU A 52 13.00 10.08 -1.29
C LEU A 52 12.70 9.05 -0.20
N PRO A 53 12.46 9.46 1.06
CA PRO A 53 12.34 8.54 2.17
C PRO A 53 11.44 7.39 1.75
N ASP A 54 12.07 6.22 1.64
CA ASP A 54 11.55 5.06 0.95
C ASP A 54 10.29 4.61 1.68
N SER A 55 9.11 4.97 1.15
CA SER A 55 7.80 4.73 1.77
C SER A 55 7.76 5.02 3.29
N SER A 56 7.61 6.29 3.67
CA SER A 56 7.24 6.72 5.03
C SER A 56 6.40 5.70 5.83
N GLY A 57 7.09 4.89 6.65
CA GLY A 57 6.71 4.20 7.90
C GLY A 57 5.48 3.28 8.01
N ILE A 58 4.54 3.27 7.06
CA ILE A 58 3.26 2.57 7.21
C ILE A 58 3.28 1.24 6.48
N SER A 59 3.43 0.17 7.25
CA SER A 59 3.41 -1.21 6.81
C SER A 59 2.82 -2.08 7.92
N PHE A 60 2.39 -3.30 7.61
CA PHE A 60 1.93 -4.28 8.61
C PHE A 60 3.01 -4.66 9.63
N LYS A 61 4.29 -4.38 9.33
CA LYS A 61 5.40 -4.53 10.27
C LYS A 61 5.36 -3.50 11.41
N ASN A 62 4.68 -2.37 11.19
CA ASN A 62 4.52 -1.34 12.20
C ASN A 62 3.36 -1.70 13.12
N SER A 63 3.68 -2.26 14.29
CA SER A 63 2.69 -2.68 15.28
C SER A 63 1.75 -1.54 15.70
N ARG A 64 2.22 -0.28 15.72
CA ARG A 64 1.37 0.87 16.04
C ARG A 64 0.33 1.14 14.95
N ALA A 65 0.73 1.04 13.68
CA ALA A 65 -0.20 1.19 12.56
C ALA A 65 -1.31 0.12 12.62
N VAL A 66 -0.93 -1.13 12.87
CA VAL A 66 -1.87 -2.25 13.02
C VAL A 66 -2.79 -2.05 14.22
N LEU A 67 -2.25 -1.68 15.39
CA LEU A 67 -3.04 -1.44 16.60
C LEU A 67 -4.09 -0.35 16.35
N ILE A 68 -3.70 0.78 15.77
CA ILE A 68 -4.61 1.88 15.47
C ILE A 68 -5.68 1.43 14.46
N SER A 69 -5.28 0.72 13.40
CA SER A 69 -6.24 0.19 12.43
C SER A 69 -7.26 -0.75 13.05
N VAL A 70 -6.86 -1.64 13.97
CA VAL A 70 -7.78 -2.56 14.65
C VAL A 70 -8.70 -1.81 15.61
N LEU A 71 -8.17 -0.89 16.42
CA LEU A 71 -8.96 -0.11 17.37
C LEU A 71 -10.00 0.76 16.65
N VAL A 72 -9.58 1.46 15.60
CA VAL A 72 -10.46 2.32 14.82
C VAL A 72 -11.46 1.49 14.02
N ALA A 73 -11.09 0.32 13.52
CA ALA A 73 -12.03 -0.61 12.90
C ALA A 73 -13.10 -1.07 13.90
N GLY A 74 -12.72 -1.45 15.12
CA GLY A 74 -13.68 -1.83 16.17
C GLY A 74 -14.65 -0.69 16.51
N ALA A 75 -14.13 0.52 16.69
CA ALA A 75 -14.96 1.71 16.94
C ALA A 75 -15.89 2.02 15.74
N ALA A 76 -15.38 1.92 14.51
CA ALA A 76 -16.15 2.14 13.29
C ALA A 76 -17.24 1.08 13.09
N PHE A 77 -16.99 -0.17 13.46
CA PHE A 77 -18.00 -1.24 13.44
C PHE A 77 -19.18 -0.89 14.35
N LEU A 78 -18.90 -0.53 15.61
CA LEU A 78 -19.92 -0.10 16.56
C LEU A 78 -20.66 1.16 16.08
N GLY A 79 -19.90 2.15 15.58
CA GLY A 79 -20.46 3.38 15.03
C GLY A 79 -21.31 3.15 13.78
N SER A 80 -20.98 2.16 12.95
CA SER A 80 -21.76 1.82 11.74
C SER A 80 -23.12 1.22 12.12
N GLY A 81 -23.17 0.37 13.16
CA GLY A 81 -24.42 -0.14 13.70
C GLY A 81 -25.36 0.97 14.18
N ALA A 82 -24.83 1.93 14.97
CA ALA A 82 -25.61 3.08 15.43
C ALA A 82 -26.04 4.01 14.28
N ALA A 83 -25.15 4.27 13.32
CA ALA A 83 -25.44 5.10 12.15
C ALA A 83 -26.54 4.50 11.27
N ALA A 84 -26.55 3.17 11.09
CA ALA A 84 -27.59 2.47 10.34
C ALA A 84 -29.00 2.69 10.90
N LEU A 85 -29.12 2.83 12.23
CA LEU A 85 -30.40 3.06 12.91
C LEU A 85 -30.94 4.49 12.69
N ILE A 86 -30.05 5.46 12.47
CA ILE A 86 -30.43 6.88 12.33
C ILE A 86 -30.69 7.21 10.86
N SER A 87 -29.77 6.87 9.97
CA SER A 87 -29.92 7.15 8.53
C SER A 87 -28.97 6.31 7.68
N PRO A 88 -29.45 5.72 6.58
CA PRO A 88 -28.59 4.99 5.64
C PRO A 88 -27.49 5.86 5.02
N LEU A 89 -27.66 7.20 5.00
CA LEU A 89 -26.66 8.12 4.46
C LEU A 89 -25.50 8.40 5.44
N LEU A 90 -25.69 8.16 6.75
CA LEU A 90 -24.61 8.32 7.73
C LEU A 90 -23.56 7.21 7.65
N TRP A 91 -23.95 6.02 7.19
CA TRP A 91 -23.04 4.88 7.08
C TRP A 91 -21.75 5.18 6.29
N PRO A 92 -21.79 5.67 5.04
CA PRO A 92 -20.56 5.99 4.30
C PRO A 92 -19.74 7.11 4.95
N LEU A 93 -20.38 8.05 5.66
CA LEU A 93 -19.68 9.09 6.41
C LEU A 93 -18.89 8.51 7.58
N VAL A 94 -19.42 7.52 8.29
CA VAL A 94 -18.69 6.80 9.35
C VAL A 94 -17.46 6.09 8.78
N LEU A 95 -17.58 5.45 7.61
CA LEU A 95 -16.44 4.80 6.96
C LEU A 95 -15.34 5.80 6.58
N MET A 96 -15.69 6.95 6.01
CA MET A 96 -14.72 8.00 5.73
C MET A 96 -14.10 8.56 7.01
N ALA A 97 -14.91 8.80 8.05
CA ALA A 97 -14.44 9.29 9.33
C ALA A 97 -13.46 8.31 9.99
N ALA A 98 -13.69 6.99 9.87
CA ALA A 98 -12.78 5.97 10.39
C ALA A 98 -11.37 6.11 9.80
N GLY A 99 -11.26 6.23 8.47
CA GLY A 99 -9.98 6.44 7.80
C GLY A 99 -9.29 7.74 8.23
N PHE A 100 -10.06 8.82 8.37
CA PHE A 100 -9.55 10.11 8.83
C PHE A 100 -9.03 10.04 10.27
N ILE A 101 -9.82 9.49 11.19
CA ILE A 101 -9.48 9.36 12.61
C ILE A 101 -8.23 8.49 12.78
N ALA A 102 -8.10 7.39 12.03
CA ALA A 102 -6.90 6.55 12.07
C ALA A 102 -5.62 7.35 11.78
N VAL A 103 -5.66 8.24 10.79
CA VAL A 103 -4.53 9.12 10.45
C VAL A 103 -4.26 10.16 11.55
N VAL A 104 -5.29 10.78 12.10
CA VAL A 104 -5.14 11.75 13.20
C VAL A 104 -4.49 11.10 14.42
N LEU A 105 -4.99 9.93 14.82
CA LEU A 105 -4.45 9.17 15.96
C LEU A 105 -3.01 8.71 15.70
N TYR A 106 -2.69 8.23 14.50
CA TYR A 106 -1.34 7.81 14.15
C TYR A 106 -0.35 9.00 14.18
N ARG A 107 -0.78 10.17 13.72
CA ARG A 107 0.05 11.38 13.72
C ARG A 107 0.24 11.98 15.10
N SER A 108 -0.76 11.90 15.97
CA SER A 108 -0.67 12.48 17.32
C SER A 108 0.57 12.02 18.09
N ASN A 109 1.07 10.83 17.77
CA ASN A 109 2.22 10.20 18.42
C ASN A 109 3.42 9.96 17.48
N SER A 110 3.45 10.59 16.30
CA SER A 110 4.51 10.45 15.30
C SER A 110 5.05 11.82 14.87
N ALA A 111 6.36 12.04 15.00
CA ALA A 111 7.00 13.30 14.62
C ALA A 111 7.11 13.50 13.09
N GLU A 112 6.95 12.43 12.31
CA GLU A 112 7.24 12.45 10.88
C GLU A 112 6.00 12.86 10.04
N PRO A 113 6.16 13.72 9.01
CA PRO A 113 5.08 14.04 8.09
C PRO A 113 4.56 12.79 7.35
N LEU A 114 3.29 12.47 7.54
CA LEU A 114 2.62 11.47 6.70
C LEU A 114 2.35 12.02 5.30
N THR A 115 2.80 11.27 4.30
CA THR A 115 2.41 11.47 2.90
C THR A 115 0.94 11.09 2.68
N THR A 116 0.34 11.61 1.62
CA THR A 116 -1.05 11.27 1.22
C THR A 116 -1.20 9.78 0.91
N ALA A 117 -0.18 9.18 0.28
CA ALA A 117 -0.13 7.75 0.00
C ALA A 117 -0.07 6.90 1.29
N ALA A 118 0.72 7.32 2.28
CA ALA A 118 0.77 6.65 3.58
C ALA A 118 -0.58 6.75 4.32
N GLY A 119 -1.23 7.92 4.28
CA GLY A 119 -2.58 8.10 4.83
C GLY A 119 -3.62 7.21 4.17
N ALA A 120 -3.60 7.10 2.84
CA ALA A 120 -4.49 6.19 2.10
C ALA A 120 -4.25 4.72 2.48
N ARG A 121 -2.98 4.31 2.62
CA ARG A 121 -2.61 2.95 3.03
C ARG A 121 -3.11 2.63 4.44
N LEU A 122 -2.97 3.55 5.38
CA LEU A 122 -3.48 3.37 6.76
C LEU A 122 -5.01 3.28 6.79
N GLY A 123 -5.69 4.13 6.00
CA GLY A 123 -7.14 4.06 5.83
C GLY A 123 -7.58 2.72 5.26
N TRP A 124 -6.91 2.24 4.21
CA TRP A 124 -7.18 0.94 3.60
C TRP A 124 -6.93 -0.24 4.56
N MET A 125 -5.85 -0.21 5.36
CA MET A 125 -5.60 -1.21 6.41
C MET A 125 -6.73 -1.25 7.44
N THR A 126 -7.22 -0.07 7.85
CA THR A 126 -8.35 0.07 8.77
C THR A 126 -9.63 -0.51 8.16
N GLY A 127 -9.90 -0.22 6.88
CA GLY A 127 -11.01 -0.79 6.13
C GLY A 127 -10.92 -2.32 5.98
N LEU A 128 -9.71 -2.87 5.80
CA LEU A 128 -9.49 -4.32 5.74
C LEU A 128 -9.79 -4.99 7.08
N CYS A 129 -9.33 -4.40 8.20
CA CYS A 129 -9.68 -4.87 9.54
C CYS A 129 -11.19 -4.79 9.79
N LEU A 130 -11.83 -3.69 9.38
CA LEU A 130 -13.27 -3.50 9.52
C LEU A 130 -14.06 -4.53 8.72
N PHE A 131 -13.67 -4.80 7.47
CA PHE A 131 -14.28 -5.83 6.66
C PHE A 131 -14.14 -7.22 7.29
N ALA A 132 -12.97 -7.54 7.86
CA ALA A 132 -12.78 -8.81 8.56
C ALA A 132 -13.74 -8.96 9.75
N VAL A 133 -13.94 -7.90 10.54
CA VAL A 133 -14.92 -7.89 11.64
C VAL A 133 -16.35 -8.09 11.10
N PHE A 134 -16.72 -7.37 10.03
CA PHE A 134 -18.03 -7.53 9.40
C PHE A 134 -18.25 -8.94 8.87
N ALA A 135 -17.25 -9.54 8.21
CA ALA A 135 -17.33 -10.89 7.69
C ALA A 135 -17.56 -11.90 8.81
N VAL A 136 -16.77 -11.83 9.89
CA VAL A 136 -16.94 -12.71 11.06
C VAL A 136 -18.33 -12.57 11.67
N VAL A 137 -18.80 -11.33 11.91
CA VAL A 137 -20.12 -11.10 12.48
C VAL A 137 -21.23 -11.58 11.54
N ALA A 138 -21.14 -11.28 10.24
CA ALA A 138 -22.11 -11.74 9.25
C ALA A 138 -22.17 -13.28 9.20
N THR A 139 -21.03 -13.97 9.28
CA THR A 139 -20.99 -15.44 9.35
C THR A 139 -21.65 -15.95 10.62
N VAL A 140 -21.33 -15.41 11.79
CA VAL A 140 -21.94 -15.82 13.08
C VAL A 140 -23.45 -15.59 13.07
N VAL A 141 -23.90 -14.43 12.59
CA VAL A 141 -25.32 -14.11 12.45
C VAL A 141 -26.01 -15.08 11.48
N SER A 142 -25.37 -15.42 10.36
CA SER A 142 -25.93 -16.39 9.39
C SER A 142 -26.13 -17.77 10.02
N ILE A 143 -25.13 -18.26 10.76
CA ILE A 143 -25.23 -19.55 11.47
C ILE A 143 -26.36 -19.50 12.51
N TYR A 144 -26.47 -18.39 13.24
CA TYR A 144 -27.53 -18.21 14.23
C TYR A 144 -28.92 -18.18 13.59
N LEU A 145 -29.10 -17.46 12.48
CA LEU A 145 -30.37 -17.40 11.76
C LEU A 145 -30.76 -18.74 11.14
N ALA A 146 -29.80 -19.59 10.79
CA ALA A 146 -30.03 -20.96 10.32
C ALA A 146 -30.41 -21.93 11.46
N SER A 147 -30.28 -21.54 12.73
CA SER A 147 -30.66 -22.36 13.87
C SER A 147 -32.19 -22.33 14.13
N PRO A 148 -32.75 -23.32 14.84
CA PRO A 148 -34.17 -23.32 15.21
C PRO A 148 -34.59 -22.04 15.95
N ALA A 149 -33.73 -21.55 16.87
CA ALA A 149 -33.96 -20.32 17.62
C ALA A 149 -33.95 -19.06 16.74
N GLY A 150 -33.10 -19.03 15.71
CA GLY A 150 -33.05 -17.92 14.75
C GLY A 150 -34.22 -17.92 13.76
N SER A 151 -34.78 -19.09 13.45
CA SER A 151 -35.86 -19.24 12.48
C SER A 151 -37.14 -18.50 12.88
N ASP A 152 -37.43 -18.37 14.17
CA ASP A 152 -38.60 -17.61 14.66
C ASP A 152 -38.40 -16.10 14.51
N ILE A 153 -37.16 -15.62 14.71
CA ILE A 153 -36.78 -14.23 14.45
C ILE A 153 -36.92 -13.91 12.96
N VAL A 154 -36.52 -14.83 12.08
CA VAL A 154 -36.69 -14.69 10.62
C VAL A 154 -38.16 -14.56 10.25
N LYS A 155 -39.03 -15.45 10.76
CA LYS A 155 -40.48 -15.39 10.53
C LYS A 155 -41.07 -14.07 11.04
N GLN A 156 -40.59 -13.59 12.19
CA GLN A 156 -41.00 -12.30 12.74
C GLN A 156 -40.51 -11.11 11.88
N LEU A 157 -39.29 -11.16 11.32
CA LEU A 157 -38.84 -10.12 10.38
C LEU A 157 -39.67 -10.14 9.09
N GLN A 158 -39.98 -11.32 8.55
CA GLN A 158 -40.77 -11.46 7.32
C GLN A 158 -42.20 -10.92 7.45
N SER A 159 -42.77 -10.92 8.66
CA SER A 159 -44.08 -10.32 8.91
C SER A 159 -44.07 -8.79 8.83
N MET A 160 -42.88 -8.15 8.86
CA MET A 160 -42.73 -6.72 8.67
C MET A 160 -42.62 -6.38 7.17
N PRO A 161 -43.43 -5.45 6.63
CA PRO A 161 -43.47 -5.13 5.20
C PRO A 161 -42.14 -4.56 4.65
N GLN A 162 -41.30 -3.98 5.52
CA GLN A 162 -39.95 -3.51 5.17
C GLN A 162 -38.99 -4.66 4.80
N PHE A 163 -39.15 -5.81 5.45
CA PHE A 163 -38.27 -6.97 5.31
C PHE A 163 -38.91 -8.11 4.53
N ALA A 164 -40.22 -8.05 4.25
CA ALA A 164 -40.94 -8.99 3.41
C ALA A 164 -40.38 -9.12 1.98
N LYS A 165 -39.72 -8.06 1.47
CA LYS A 165 -39.03 -8.07 0.16
C LYS A 165 -37.63 -8.70 0.20
N VAL A 166 -37.03 -8.80 1.38
CA VAL A 166 -35.79 -9.53 1.56
C VAL A 166 -36.21 -11.00 1.65
N SER A 167 -35.89 -11.78 0.62
CA SER A 167 -36.29 -13.19 0.57
C SER A 167 -35.47 -14.02 1.57
N ILE A 168 -35.82 -13.94 2.86
CA ILE A 168 -35.22 -14.71 3.97
C ILE A 168 -35.89 -16.10 4.08
N GLY A 169 -36.68 -16.51 3.08
CA GLY A 169 -37.51 -17.73 3.13
C GLY A 169 -36.71 -19.03 3.20
N ASN A 170 -35.53 -19.05 2.57
CA ASN A 170 -34.62 -20.18 2.61
C ASN A 170 -33.27 -19.75 3.18
N PRO A 171 -32.65 -20.55 4.09
CA PRO A 171 -31.33 -20.25 4.62
C PRO A 171 -30.25 -20.19 3.53
N HIS A 172 -30.43 -20.94 2.43
CA HIS A 172 -29.56 -20.89 1.26
C HIS A 172 -29.60 -19.52 0.56
N ASP A 173 -30.77 -18.91 0.42
CA ASP A 173 -30.94 -17.61 -0.25
C ASP A 173 -30.30 -16.48 0.58
N VAL A 174 -30.40 -16.56 1.90
CA VAL A 174 -29.72 -15.63 2.82
C VAL A 174 -28.21 -15.73 2.67
N MET A 175 -27.66 -16.95 2.64
CA MET A 175 -26.23 -17.18 2.47
C MET A 175 -25.73 -16.66 1.11
N MET A 176 -26.47 -16.93 0.04
CA MET A 176 -26.13 -16.42 -1.29
C MET A 176 -26.21 -14.90 -1.35
N ASN A 177 -27.21 -14.28 -0.73
CA ASN A 177 -27.32 -12.83 -0.67
C ASN A 177 -26.15 -12.19 0.10
N ILE A 178 -25.72 -12.79 1.21
CA ILE A 178 -24.54 -12.34 1.97
C ILE A 178 -23.27 -12.48 1.13
N LEU A 179 -23.10 -13.59 0.42
CA LEU A 179 -21.93 -13.83 -0.42
C LEU A 179 -21.85 -12.85 -1.60
N VAL A 180 -22.97 -12.62 -2.29
CA VAL A 180 -23.05 -11.67 -3.41
C VAL A 180 -22.86 -10.24 -2.93
N SER A 181 -23.44 -9.86 -1.79
CA SER A 181 -23.28 -8.52 -1.22
C SER A 181 -21.90 -8.29 -0.58
N ALA A 182 -21.16 -9.34 -0.24
CA ALA A 182 -19.81 -9.21 0.34
C ALA A 182 -18.83 -8.51 -0.61
N ILE A 183 -18.92 -8.76 -1.92
CA ILE A 183 -18.02 -8.16 -2.92
C ILE A 183 -18.14 -6.63 -2.97
N PRO A 184 -19.32 -6.04 -3.26
CA PRO A 184 -19.46 -4.58 -3.27
C PRO A 184 -19.22 -3.98 -1.88
N THR A 185 -19.59 -4.69 -0.81
CA THR A 185 -19.32 -4.26 0.57
C THR A 185 -17.83 -4.18 0.85
N PHE A 186 -17.03 -5.15 0.39
CA PHE A 186 -15.58 -5.13 0.52
C PHE A 186 -14.98 -3.87 -0.10
N PHE A 187 -15.35 -3.54 -1.33
CA PHE A 187 -14.83 -2.34 -1.99
C PHE A 187 -15.27 -1.05 -1.27
N MET A 188 -16.53 -0.95 -0.86
CA MET A 188 -17.01 0.22 -0.12
C MET A 188 -16.29 0.38 1.23
N VAL A 189 -16.20 -0.69 2.01
CA VAL A 189 -15.62 -0.68 3.35
C VAL A 189 -14.09 -0.52 3.32
N THR A 190 -13.41 -0.83 2.22
CA THR A 190 -11.96 -0.64 2.11
C THR A 190 -11.56 0.66 1.43
N LEU A 191 -12.29 1.10 0.40
CA LEU A 191 -11.95 2.30 -0.37
C LEU A 191 -12.35 3.59 0.34
N LEU A 192 -13.54 3.64 0.98
CA LEU A 192 -13.98 4.86 1.68
C LEU A 192 -13.06 5.23 2.85
N PRO A 193 -12.63 4.29 3.71
CA PRO A 193 -11.61 4.59 4.71
C PRO A 193 -10.27 4.96 4.09
N GLY A 194 -9.89 4.36 2.95
CA GLY A 194 -8.71 4.78 2.19
C GLY A 194 -8.77 6.26 1.77
N LEU A 195 -9.90 6.69 1.22
CA LEU A 195 -10.16 8.09 0.86
C LEU A 195 -10.17 9.00 2.10
N GLY A 196 -10.80 8.56 3.19
CA GLY A 196 -10.80 9.27 4.47
C GLY A 196 -9.38 9.48 5.03
N GLY A 197 -8.53 8.44 4.94
CA GLY A 197 -7.13 8.52 5.35
C GLY A 197 -6.30 9.45 4.47
N MET A 198 -6.53 9.45 3.16
CA MET A 198 -5.89 10.39 2.24
C MET A 198 -6.24 11.84 2.59
N LEU A 199 -7.52 12.13 2.83
CA LEU A 199 -7.99 13.46 3.26
C LEU A 199 -7.39 13.85 4.61
N GLY A 200 -7.34 12.92 5.57
CA GLY A 200 -6.73 13.13 6.88
C GLY A 200 -5.26 13.53 6.79
N ALA A 201 -4.50 12.88 5.91
CA ALA A 201 -3.10 13.21 5.67
C ALA A 201 -2.93 14.59 5.03
N LYS A 202 -3.76 14.92 4.03
CA LYS A 202 -3.71 16.20 3.29
C LYS A 202 -4.07 17.41 4.17
N LEU A 203 -5.16 17.32 4.93
CA LEU A 203 -5.59 18.40 5.82
C LEU A 203 -4.57 18.64 6.94
N SER A 204 -4.02 17.56 7.47
CA SER A 204 -2.98 17.64 8.51
C SER A 204 -1.62 18.12 7.98
N ALA A 205 -1.38 18.12 6.66
CA ALA A 205 -0.19 18.72 6.05
C ALA A 205 -0.31 20.25 5.95
N ARG A 206 -1.52 20.77 5.67
CA ARG A 206 -1.79 22.23 5.60
C ARG A 206 -1.64 22.93 6.95
N GLY A 207 -2.07 22.31 8.04
CA GLY A 207 -2.03 22.92 9.38
C GLY A 207 -0.64 23.16 9.97
N ARG A 208 0.45 22.73 9.31
CA ARG A 208 1.84 22.98 9.76
C ARG A 208 2.49 24.21 9.10
N HIS A 209 1.83 24.82 8.14
CA HIS A 209 2.32 25.98 7.38
C HIS A 209 1.59 27.29 7.71
N SER A 210 0.74 27.29 8.74
CA SER A 210 0.05 28.48 9.26
C SER A 210 0.42 28.70 10.71
#